data_AF-A0AAU6Q863-F1
#
_entry.id   AF-A0AAU6Q863-F1
#
_cell.length_a   1.000
_cell.length_b   1.000
_cell.length_c   1.000
_cell.angle_alpha   90.00
_cell.angle_beta   90.00
_cell.angle_gamma   90.00
#
_symmetry.space_group_name_H-M   'P 1'
#
loop_
_entity.id
_entity.type
_entity.pdbx_description
1 polymer ?
#
loop_
_entity_poly.entity_id
_entity_poly.type
_entity_poly.pdbx_seq_one_letter_code
_entity_poly.pdbx_strand_id
1 'polypeptide(L)'
;MSKRQALELAAREDVGPRRAAQDLRISPSVIYRWREQEREKGQQAFPGQGRQTLTPEQQEIQRLRKENEILRQKREILKKATACLGQNITRMGLGRFFARESR
;
A
#
# COMPACT_ATOMS: atom_id res chain seq x y z
N MET A 1 -23.95 -14.06 7.03
CA MET A 1 -23.62 -13.73 8.44
C MET A 1 -22.13 -13.40 8.53
N SER A 2 -21.76 -12.26 9.12
CA SER A 2 -20.36 -11.85 9.25
C SER A 2 -19.65 -12.59 10.39
N LYS A 3 -18.32 -12.78 10.31
CA LYS A 3 -17.51 -13.41 11.38
C LYS A 3 -17.66 -12.69 12.73
N ARG A 4 -17.87 -11.37 12.72
CA ARG A 4 -18.19 -10.59 13.93
C ARG A 4 -19.52 -10.99 14.56
N GLN A 5 -20.56 -11.11 13.75
CA GLN A 5 -21.88 -11.52 14.24
C GLN A 5 -21.86 -12.93 14.83
N ALA A 6 -21.03 -13.81 14.29
CA ALA A 6 -20.80 -15.14 14.87
C ALA A 6 -20.14 -15.09 16.25
N LEU A 7 -19.17 -14.20 16.45
CA LEU A 7 -18.54 -13.98 17.75
C LEU A 7 -19.47 -13.31 18.76
N GLU A 8 -20.26 -12.35 18.32
CA GLU A 8 -21.27 -11.68 19.14
C GLU A 8 -22.33 -12.68 19.62
N LEU A 9 -22.82 -13.54 18.73
CA LEU A 9 -23.74 -14.63 19.09
C LEU A 9 -23.10 -15.61 20.09
N ALA A 10 -21.82 -15.92 19.92
CA ALA A 10 -21.07 -16.78 20.83
C ALA A 10 -20.75 -16.14 22.19
N ALA A 11 -20.77 -14.81 22.28
CA ALA A 11 -20.50 -14.04 23.49
C ALA A 11 -21.74 -13.87 24.37
N ARG A 12 -22.95 -14.07 23.83
CA ARG A 12 -24.17 -14.03 24.63
C ARG A 12 -24.23 -15.23 25.57
N GLU A 13 -24.58 -14.98 26.84
CA GLU A 13 -24.64 -16.01 27.88
C GLU A 13 -25.71 -17.09 27.63
N ASP A 14 -26.77 -16.75 26.88
CA ASP A 14 -27.87 -17.65 26.53
C ASP A 14 -27.51 -18.70 25.48
N VAL A 15 -26.55 -18.40 24.60
CA VAL A 15 -26.12 -19.28 23.51
C VAL A 15 -24.77 -19.93 23.84
N GLY A 16 -23.77 -19.11 24.17
CA GLY A 16 -22.39 -19.56 24.37
C GLY A 16 -21.71 -20.11 23.11
N PRO A 17 -20.38 -20.33 23.14
CA PRO A 17 -19.59 -20.61 21.95
C PRO A 17 -19.88 -21.98 21.31
N ARG A 18 -20.31 -22.97 22.09
CA ARG A 18 -20.63 -24.32 21.57
C ARG A 18 -21.94 -24.33 20.78
N ARG A 19 -22.97 -23.66 21.30
CA ARG A 19 -24.29 -23.60 20.65
C ARG A 19 -24.24 -22.68 19.45
N ALA A 20 -23.53 -21.56 19.55
CA ALA A 20 -23.29 -20.68 18.40
C ALA A 20 -22.59 -21.43 17.27
N ALA A 21 -21.59 -22.26 17.57
CA ALA A 21 -20.92 -23.09 16.56
C ALA A 21 -21.88 -24.09 15.89
N GLN A 22 -22.79 -24.68 16.67
CA GLN A 22 -23.81 -25.61 16.18
C GLN A 22 -24.83 -24.93 15.27
N ASP A 23 -25.33 -23.75 15.66
CA ASP A 23 -26.28 -22.94 14.89
C ASP A 23 -25.66 -22.45 13.57
N LEU A 24 -24.36 -22.14 13.61
CA LEU A 24 -23.57 -21.73 12.45
C LEU A 24 -23.06 -22.91 11.61
N ARG A 25 -23.27 -24.16 12.07
CA ARG A 25 -22.73 -25.40 11.47
C ARG A 25 -21.21 -25.35 11.23
N ILE A 26 -20.47 -24.73 12.15
CA ILE A 26 -19.01 -24.68 12.14
C ILE A 26 -18.44 -25.40 13.36
N SER A 27 -17.17 -25.80 13.29
CA SER A 27 -16.50 -26.39 14.46
C SER A 27 -16.29 -25.34 15.56
N PRO A 28 -16.52 -25.67 16.85
CA PRO A 28 -16.26 -24.76 17.98
C PRO A 28 -14.83 -24.20 17.99
N SER A 29 -13.85 -24.98 17.52
CA SER A 29 -12.45 -24.56 17.39
C SER A 29 -12.28 -23.33 16.50
N VAL A 30 -13.16 -23.15 15.51
CA VAL A 30 -13.16 -21.98 14.64
C VAL A 30 -13.60 -20.73 15.40
N ILE A 31 -14.60 -20.84 16.28
CA ILE A 31 -15.06 -19.73 17.13
C ILE A 31 -13.96 -19.32 18.12
N TYR A 32 -13.29 -20.28 18.76
CA TYR A 32 -12.15 -19.96 19.63
C TYR A 32 -11.01 -19.26 18.88
N ARG A 33 -10.67 -19.75 17.67
CA ARG A 33 -9.66 -19.08 16.82
C ARG A 33 -10.09 -17.66 16.45
N TRP A 34 -11.37 -17.44 16.14
CA TRP A 34 -11.88 -16.11 15.83
C TRP A 34 -11.86 -15.18 17.05
N ARG A 35 -12.11 -15.69 18.27
CA ARG A 35 -11.96 -14.91 19.51
C ARG A 35 -10.52 -14.43 19.71
N GLU A 36 -9.53 -15.29 19.48
CA GLU A 36 -8.14 -14.86 19.58
C GLU A 36 -7.76 -13.86 18.47
N GLN A 37 -8.23 -14.07 17.25
CA GLN A 37 -8.03 -13.10 16.17
C GLN A 37 -8.66 -11.74 16.49
N GLU A 38 -9.84 -11.72 17.11
CA GLU A 38 -10.48 -10.49 17.61
C GLU A 38 -9.67 -9.83 18.72
N ARG A 39 -9.12 -10.62 19.64
CA ARG A 39 -8.29 -10.11 20.74
C ARG A 39 -6.97 -9.51 20.26
N GLU A 40 -6.30 -10.15 19.31
CA GLU A 40 -5.02 -9.71 18.76
C GLU A 40 -5.16 -8.51 17.82
N LYS A 41 -6.19 -8.51 16.96
CA LYS A 41 -6.31 -7.54 15.86
C LYS A 41 -7.47 -6.56 16.05
N GLY A 42 -8.30 -6.72 17.08
CA GLY A 42 -9.40 -5.83 17.44
C GLY A 42 -10.31 -5.51 16.27
N GLN A 43 -10.46 -4.22 15.98
CA GLN A 43 -11.31 -3.74 14.90
C GLN A 43 -10.85 -4.18 13.48
N GLN A 44 -9.60 -4.66 13.35
CA GLN A 44 -9.03 -5.16 12.10
C GLN A 44 -9.11 -6.68 11.95
N ALA A 45 -9.63 -7.42 12.93
CA ALA A 45 -9.66 -8.88 12.90
C ALA A 45 -10.51 -9.46 11.75
N PHE A 46 -11.59 -8.76 11.40
CA PHE A 46 -12.51 -9.16 10.33
C PHE A 46 -12.87 -7.97 9.44
N PRO A 47 -11.95 -7.50 8.60
CA PRO A 47 -12.33 -6.62 7.51
C PRO A 47 -13.21 -7.46 6.59
N GLY A 48 -14.45 -7.02 6.32
CA GLY A 48 -15.34 -7.70 5.38
C GLY A 48 -14.61 -7.99 4.06
N GLN A 49 -14.94 -9.12 3.42
CA GLN A 49 -14.36 -9.54 2.14
C GLN A 49 -14.35 -8.35 1.16
N GLY A 50 -13.18 -7.73 0.95
CA GLY A 50 -13.01 -6.63 -0.01
C GLY A 50 -12.24 -5.41 0.46
N ARG A 51 -12.09 -5.17 1.77
CA ARG A 51 -11.22 -4.08 2.26
C ARG A 51 -10.25 -4.62 3.28
N GLN A 52 -9.12 -5.16 2.82
CA GLN A 52 -7.93 -5.20 3.67
C GLN A 52 -7.66 -3.76 4.07
N THR A 53 -8.05 -3.38 5.27
CA THR A 53 -7.65 -2.11 5.87
C THR A 53 -6.15 -2.17 5.94
N LEU A 54 -5.49 -1.57 4.95
CA LEU A 54 -4.04 -1.42 4.92
C LEU A 54 -3.65 -0.93 6.31
N THR A 55 -2.73 -1.63 6.97
CA THR A 55 -2.20 -1.14 8.25
C THR A 55 -1.67 0.27 8.03
N PRO A 56 -1.63 1.13 9.06
CA PRO A 56 -1.06 2.47 8.91
C PRO A 56 0.34 2.44 8.25
N GLU A 57 1.15 1.41 8.53
CA GLU A 57 2.44 1.25 7.82
C GLU A 57 2.26 0.93 6.33
N GLN A 58 1.29 0.08 5.96
CA GLN A 58 1.03 -0.24 4.55
C GLN A 58 0.47 0.97 3.77
N GLN A 59 -0.32 1.82 4.41
CA GLN A 59 -0.78 3.08 3.82
C GLN A 59 0.40 4.02 3.58
N GLU A 60 1.30 4.15 4.56
CA GLU A 60 2.49 5.00 4.44
C GLU A 60 3.45 4.45 3.37
N ILE A 61 3.65 3.13 3.30
CA ILE A 61 4.43 2.50 2.23
C ILE A 61 3.87 2.83 0.84
N GLN A 62 2.54 2.80 0.67
CA GLN A 62 1.92 3.16 -0.61
C GLN A 62 2.10 4.65 -0.93
N ARG A 63 1.93 5.52 0.06
CA ARG A 63 2.15 6.96 -0.08
C ARG A 63 3.60 7.27 -0.49
N LEU A 64 4.56 6.73 0.25
CA LEU A 64 5.99 6.90 0.00
C LEU A 64 6.43 6.34 -1.35
N ARG A 65 5.82 5.22 -1.81
CA ARG A 65 6.08 4.67 -3.15
C ARG A 65 5.58 5.60 -4.25
N LYS A 66 4.36 6.13 -4.13
CA LYS A 66 3.82 7.12 -5.09
C LYS A 66 4.67 8.39 -5.12
N GLU A 67 5.08 8.88 -3.96
CA GLU A 67 5.92 10.08 -3.88
C GLU A 67 7.30 9.85 -4.49
N ASN A 68 7.93 8.71 -4.23
CA ASN A 68 9.19 8.33 -4.89
C ASN A 68 9.06 8.26 -6.41
N GLU A 69 7.98 7.68 -6.91
CA GLU A 69 7.74 7.55 -8.35
C GLU A 69 7.61 8.93 -9.00
N ILE A 70 6.81 9.82 -8.41
CA ILE A 70 6.66 11.21 -8.89
C ILE A 70 8.01 11.94 -8.86
N LEU A 71 8.78 11.81 -7.77
CA LEU A 71 10.08 12.45 -7.65
C LEU A 71 11.09 11.92 -8.68
N ARG A 72 11.09 10.61 -8.95
CA ARG A 72 11.93 10.01 -10.01
C ARG A 72 11.55 10.55 -11.38
N GLN A 73 10.25 10.63 -11.69
CA GLN A 73 9.78 11.20 -12.95
C GLN A 73 10.21 12.67 -13.10
N LYS A 74 10.07 13.49 -12.05
CA LYS A 74 10.54 14.89 -12.05
C LYS A 74 12.05 14.99 -12.33
N ARG A 75 12.88 14.15 -11.69
CA ARG A 75 14.34 14.12 -11.95
C ARG A 75 14.66 13.75 -13.38
N GLU A 76 13.96 12.77 -13.95
CA GLU A 76 14.16 12.36 -15.34
C GLU A 76 13.77 13.47 -16.33
N ILE A 77 12.67 14.18 -16.09
CA ILE A 77 12.28 15.34 -16.90
C ILE A 77 13.36 16.43 -16.84
N LEU A 78 13.82 16.79 -15.63
CA LEU A 78 14.86 17.80 -15.45
C LEU A 78 16.17 17.39 -16.12
N LYS A 79 16.58 16.12 -15.99
CA LYS A 79 17.77 15.58 -16.64
C LYS A 79 17.66 15.65 -18.17
N LYS A 80 16.51 15.30 -18.74
CA LYS A 80 16.25 15.41 -20.18
C LYS A 80 16.27 16.86 -20.65
N ALA A 81 15.70 17.80 -19.88
CA ALA A 81 15.74 19.22 -20.18
C ALA A 81 17.18 19.75 -20.20
N THR A 82 17.98 19.44 -19.18
CA THR A 82 19.39 19.83 -19.12
C THR A 82 20.21 19.22 -20.25
N ALA A 83 19.97 17.95 -20.60
CA ALA A 83 20.64 17.31 -21.73
C ALA A 83 20.28 17.98 -23.07
N CYS A 84 19.02 18.34 -23.26
CA CYS A 84 18.56 19.02 -24.47
C CYS A 84 19.16 20.42 -24.59
N LEU A 85 19.21 21.18 -23.49
CA LEU A 85 19.85 22.49 -23.41
C LEU A 85 21.37 22.39 -23.66
N GLY A 86 22.06 21.44 -23.02
CA GLY A 86 23.48 21.17 -23.23
C GLY A 86 23.82 20.84 -24.69
N GLN A 87 23.03 19.98 -25.33
CA GLN A 87 23.20 19.63 -26.75
C GLN A 87 22.92 20.81 -27.69
N ASN A 88 21.96 21.68 -27.35
CA ASN A 88 21.66 22.86 -28.16
C ASN A 88 22.82 23.87 -28.13
N ILE A 89 23.46 24.04 -26.97
CA ILE A 89 24.67 24.88 -26.80
C ILE A 89 25.84 24.34 -27.62
N THR A 90 26.00 23.02 -27.74
CA THR A 90 27.05 22.42 -28.59
C THR A 90 26.72 22.52 -30.09
N ARG A 91 25.44 22.55 -30.46
CA ARG A 91 24.97 22.64 -31.86
C ARG A 91 24.94 24.09 -32.38
N MET A 92 24.76 25.08 -31.51
CA MET A 92 24.90 26.51 -31.81
C MET A 92 26.26 27.04 -31.33
N GLY A 93 27.32 26.80 -32.12
CA GLY A 93 28.35 27.83 -32.27
C GLY A 93 29.62 27.79 -31.41
N LEU A 94 30.20 26.64 -31.08
CA LEU A 94 31.61 26.58 -30.59
C LEU A 94 32.45 25.50 -31.27
N GLY A 95 32.22 25.25 -32.56
CA GLY A 95 33.01 24.30 -33.36
C GLY A 95 33.80 24.91 -34.53
N ARG A 96 33.72 26.24 -34.76
CA ARG A 96 34.32 26.87 -35.96
C ARG A 96 35.11 28.16 -35.71
N PHE A 97 35.33 28.56 -34.46
CA PHE A 97 35.98 29.85 -34.16
C PHE A 97 37.47 29.77 -33.77
N PHE A 98 38.06 28.58 -33.60
CA PHE A 98 39.45 28.43 -33.14
C PHE A 98 40.46 27.92 -34.19
N ALA A 99 40.16 28.02 -35.49
CA ALA A 99 41.02 27.47 -36.55
C ALA A 99 41.52 28.49 -37.60
N ARG A 100 41.55 29.80 -37.29
CA ARG A 100 42.00 30.80 -38.29
C ARG A 100 42.82 31.99 -37.78
N GLU A 101 43.50 31.87 -36.65
CA GLU A 101 44.49 32.87 -36.23
C GLU A 101 45.82 32.19 -35.87
N SER A 102 46.56 31.79 -36.89
CA SER A 102 47.99 31.47 -36.82
C SER A 102 48.55 31.70 -38.20
N ARG A 103 48.86 32.95 -38.51
CA ARG A 103 49.80 33.34 -39.56
C ARG A 103 50.49 34.63 -39.15
#